data_AF-A0A1U7M3L9-F1
#
_entry.id   AF-A0A1U7M3L9-F1
#
_cell.length_a   1.000
_cell.length_b   1.000
_cell.length_c   1.000
_cell.angle_alpha   90.00
_cell.angle_beta   90.00
_cell.angle_gamma   90.00
#
_symmetry.space_group_name_H-M   'P 1'
#
loop_
_entity.id
_entity.type
_entity.pdbx_description
1 polymer ?
#
loop_
_entity_poly.entity_id
_entity_poly.type
_entity_poly.pdbx_seq_one_letter_code
_entity_poly.pdbx_strand_id
1 'polypeptide(L)'
;MKKSLNILLITLFFLISLTACSKQPVNKKEEYKKTLTYSNLTDSLSQDEVRKAMKLAGITNESIDSFFEDVNSFNSTIEEKSLVEDGFITIDSLEPEYDLPAMQEMWDSKNLEFMGYNCRITSYDLMKDSISIGKPDTKNSSWLIFDEDALENSPKKLFNEDQLEEFKTLYSFIPTENTKDISVHVKNIKEDWKSKEIKFPNKDKKSIISVFFHDEEGYLFIGHMGVLIPTEDGKLLFIEKLSFQAPYQVVKFDNRTDLNDYLMNQYDVSWDQPTAKPFIMENDELLEGYRENPNNSESDSK
;
A
#
# COMPACT_ATOMS: atom_id res chain seq x y z
N MET A 1 34.20 71.15 -42.72
CA MET A 1 34.71 71.14 -44.12
C MET A 1 34.89 69.70 -44.58
N LYS A 2 34.58 69.40 -45.87
CA LYS A 2 35.03 68.25 -46.70
C LYS A 2 35.08 66.86 -46.01
N LYS A 3 34.11 65.98 -46.27
CA LYS A 3 33.97 65.08 -47.45
C LYS A 3 34.59 63.69 -47.21
N SER A 4 33.68 62.73 -47.02
CA SER A 4 33.72 61.33 -47.49
C SER A 4 34.91 60.86 -48.35
N LEU A 5 35.43 59.67 -48.04
CA LEU A 5 35.66 58.64 -49.07
C LEU A 5 35.53 57.22 -48.49
N ASN A 6 34.79 56.36 -49.19
CA ASN A 6 34.64 54.94 -48.85
C ASN A 6 35.87 54.16 -49.32
N ILE A 7 36.34 53.18 -48.54
CA ILE A 7 36.90 51.95 -49.10
C ILE A 7 36.22 50.75 -48.41
N LEU A 8 35.69 49.88 -49.27
CA LEU A 8 34.96 48.67 -48.95
C LEU A 8 35.96 47.55 -48.60
N LEU A 9 35.79 46.87 -47.47
CA LEU A 9 36.34 45.53 -47.29
C LEU A 9 35.29 44.61 -46.66
N ILE A 10 34.88 43.61 -47.43
CA ILE A 10 33.85 42.64 -47.03
C ILE A 10 34.56 41.49 -46.31
N THR A 11 34.32 41.33 -45.02
CA THR A 11 34.62 40.10 -44.28
C THR A 11 33.39 39.64 -43.51
N LEU A 12 32.79 38.58 -44.06
CA LEU A 12 31.62 37.88 -43.53
C LEU A 12 31.99 37.19 -42.20
N PHE A 13 31.55 37.74 -41.07
CA PHE A 13 31.60 37.02 -39.78
C PHE A 13 30.21 36.44 -39.48
N PHE A 14 30.17 35.11 -39.39
CA PHE A 14 28.96 34.33 -39.12
C PHE A 14 28.43 34.66 -37.71
N LEU A 15 27.14 35.03 -37.60
CA LEU A 15 26.44 35.03 -36.33
C LEU A 15 26.26 33.58 -35.87
N ILE A 16 26.94 33.20 -34.78
CA ILE A 16 26.55 32.03 -33.99
C ILE A 16 25.68 32.52 -32.85
N SER A 17 24.39 32.69 -33.13
CA SER A 17 23.38 32.81 -32.09
C SER A 17 23.22 31.45 -31.40
N LEU A 18 23.88 31.27 -30.25
CA LEU A 18 23.62 30.16 -29.35
C LEU A 18 22.20 30.29 -28.79
N THR A 19 21.23 29.73 -29.52
CA THR A 19 19.89 29.47 -28.99
C THR A 19 20.01 28.45 -27.87
N ALA A 20 19.99 28.93 -26.63
CA ALA A 20 19.82 28.10 -25.47
C ALA A 20 18.40 27.50 -25.49
N CYS A 21 18.21 26.42 -26.24
CA CYS A 21 17.04 25.56 -26.09
C CYS A 21 17.08 24.97 -24.68
N SER A 22 16.31 25.60 -23.78
CA SER A 22 15.85 24.97 -22.56
C SER A 22 15.18 23.64 -22.93
N LYS A 23 15.90 22.53 -22.72
CA LYS A 23 15.27 21.22 -22.63
C LYS A 23 14.37 21.25 -21.40
N GLN A 24 13.11 21.65 -21.59
CA GLN A 24 12.06 21.25 -20.67
C GLN A 24 12.16 19.71 -20.53
N PRO A 25 12.03 19.15 -19.31
CA PRO A 25 11.92 17.71 -19.19
C PRO A 25 10.68 17.30 -19.99
N VAL A 26 10.89 16.51 -21.04
CA VAL A 26 9.80 15.84 -21.72
C VAL A 26 9.16 14.96 -20.66
N ASN A 27 7.94 15.30 -20.26
CA ASN A 27 7.22 14.61 -19.21
C ASN A 27 6.82 13.22 -19.75
N LYS A 28 7.78 12.30 -19.73
CA LYS A 28 7.63 10.93 -20.20
C LYS A 28 6.73 10.24 -19.19
N LYS A 29 5.42 10.20 -19.50
CA LYS A 29 4.39 9.55 -18.69
C LYS A 29 4.94 8.20 -18.22
N GLU A 30 5.10 8.04 -16.91
CA GLU A 30 5.75 6.85 -16.34
C GLU A 30 4.99 5.61 -16.80
N GLU A 31 5.72 4.62 -17.31
CA GLU A 31 5.11 3.39 -17.82
C GLU A 31 4.40 2.66 -16.67
N TYR A 32 3.35 1.89 -16.98
CA TYR A 32 2.71 1.07 -15.97
C TYR A 32 3.63 -0.09 -15.60
N LYS A 33 3.75 -0.38 -14.30
CA LYS A 33 4.57 -1.47 -13.77
C LYS A 33 4.09 -2.82 -14.34
N LYS A 34 5.04 -3.71 -14.61
CA LYS A 34 4.80 -5.03 -15.22
C LYS A 34 5.51 -6.19 -14.51
N THR A 35 6.38 -5.86 -13.56
CA THR A 35 7.21 -6.83 -12.84
C THR A 35 7.10 -6.61 -11.34
N LEU A 36 7.10 -7.70 -10.58
CA LEU A 36 6.99 -7.68 -9.12
C LEU A 36 8.23 -8.31 -8.52
N THR A 37 8.89 -7.62 -7.58
CA THR A 37 9.98 -8.18 -6.78
C THR A 37 9.47 -8.45 -5.37
N TYR A 38 9.35 -9.71 -4.97
CA TYR A 38 8.72 -10.08 -3.70
C TYR A 38 9.37 -11.29 -3.03
N SER A 39 9.06 -11.49 -1.75
CA SER A 39 9.46 -12.61 -0.91
C SER A 39 8.29 -13.07 -0.04
N ASN A 40 8.21 -14.38 0.24
CA ASN A 40 7.30 -14.95 1.23
C ASN A 40 7.96 -15.21 2.60
N LEU A 41 9.20 -14.73 2.81
CA LEU A 41 9.89 -14.77 4.10
C LEU A 41 10.10 -16.19 4.66
N THR A 42 10.31 -17.18 3.79
CA THR A 42 10.66 -18.57 4.13
C THR A 42 12.08 -18.70 4.68
N ASP A 43 13.02 -17.90 4.16
CA ASP A 43 14.45 -17.99 4.46
C ASP A 43 14.92 -16.92 5.45
N SER A 44 16.02 -17.21 6.16
CA SER A 44 16.57 -16.27 7.15
C SER A 44 17.16 -14.99 6.56
N LEU A 45 17.59 -14.97 5.30
CA LEU A 45 18.19 -13.78 4.68
C LEU A 45 17.14 -12.72 4.35
N SER A 46 15.98 -13.12 3.81
CA SER A 46 14.84 -12.22 3.60
C SER A 46 14.22 -11.77 4.93
N GLN A 47 14.09 -12.68 5.92
CA GLN A 47 13.64 -12.31 7.27
C GLN A 47 14.59 -11.29 7.92
N ASP A 48 15.92 -11.49 7.88
CA ASP A 48 16.89 -10.56 8.48
C ASP A 48 16.91 -9.19 7.79
N GLU A 49 16.77 -9.13 6.46
CA GLU A 49 16.64 -7.87 5.72
C GLU A 49 15.43 -7.06 6.20
N VAL A 50 14.25 -7.70 6.26
CA VAL A 50 13.00 -7.05 6.66
C VAL A 50 13.00 -6.72 8.15
N ARG A 51 13.51 -7.60 9.02
CA ARG A 51 13.73 -7.30 10.46
C ARG A 51 14.61 -6.08 10.66
N LYS A 52 15.68 -5.91 9.87
CA LYS A 52 16.54 -4.71 9.91
C LYS A 52 15.76 -3.46 9.51
N ALA A 53 15.00 -3.52 8.41
CA ALA A 53 14.20 -2.39 7.93
C ALA A 53 13.14 -1.95 8.96
N MET A 54 12.36 -2.90 9.50
CA MET A 54 11.37 -2.65 10.55
C MET A 54 11.98 -1.99 11.80
N LYS A 55 13.16 -2.44 12.25
CA LYS A 55 13.87 -1.83 13.40
C LYS A 55 14.33 -0.40 13.11
N LEU A 56 14.84 -0.11 11.91
CA LEU A 56 15.25 1.25 11.51
C LEU A 56 14.06 2.21 11.38
N ALA A 57 12.92 1.70 10.91
CA ALA A 57 11.63 2.39 10.88
C ALA A 57 11.03 2.65 12.27
N GLY A 58 11.60 2.03 13.32
CA GLY A 58 11.12 2.13 14.69
C GLY A 58 9.79 1.40 14.90
N ILE A 59 9.62 0.22 14.32
CA ILE A 59 8.65 -0.76 14.79
C ILE A 59 9.26 -1.45 16.03
N THR A 60 8.44 -1.74 17.05
CA THR A 60 8.90 -2.34 18.30
C THR A 60 9.34 -3.78 18.08
N ASN A 61 10.34 -4.25 18.85
CA ASN A 61 10.80 -5.65 18.73
C ASN A 61 9.65 -6.65 18.97
N GLU A 62 8.70 -6.31 19.85
CA GLU A 62 7.50 -7.11 20.13
C GLU A 62 6.64 -7.32 18.87
N SER A 63 6.23 -6.26 18.19
CA SER A 63 5.47 -6.36 16.94
C SER A 63 6.27 -7.03 15.81
N ILE A 64 7.58 -6.83 15.76
CA ILE A 64 8.44 -7.53 14.78
C ILE A 64 8.46 -9.04 15.07
N ASP A 65 8.71 -9.43 16.32
CA ASP A 65 8.79 -10.84 16.70
C ASP A 65 7.43 -11.54 16.57
N SER A 66 6.32 -10.86 16.89
CA SER A 66 4.94 -11.30 16.63
C SER A 66 4.70 -11.57 15.14
N PHE A 67 5.01 -10.60 14.28
CA PHE A 67 4.86 -10.74 12.83
C PHE A 67 5.62 -11.95 12.26
N PHE A 68 6.89 -12.11 12.65
CA PHE A 68 7.69 -13.25 12.16
C PHE A 68 7.28 -14.59 12.78
N GLU A 69 6.72 -14.62 13.99
CA GLU A 69 6.07 -15.82 14.52
C GLU A 69 4.88 -16.23 13.62
N ASP A 70 4.05 -15.27 13.21
CA ASP A 70 2.87 -15.51 12.38
C ASP A 70 3.23 -15.93 10.95
N VAL A 71 4.27 -15.30 10.36
CA VAL A 71 4.87 -15.71 9.07
C VAL A 71 5.33 -17.17 9.13
N ASN A 72 6.15 -17.53 10.13
CA ASN A 72 6.71 -18.87 10.25
C ASN A 72 5.62 -19.91 10.55
N SER A 73 4.63 -19.55 11.37
CA SER A 73 3.45 -20.39 11.65
C SER A 73 2.64 -20.66 10.38
N PHE A 74 2.37 -19.63 9.57
CA PHE A 74 1.66 -19.80 8.30
C PHE A 74 2.45 -20.62 7.30
N ASN A 75 3.70 -20.26 7.02
CA ASN A 75 4.53 -20.93 6.02
C ASN A 75 4.72 -22.43 6.36
N SER A 76 4.96 -22.77 7.63
CA SER A 76 5.05 -24.17 8.07
C SER A 76 3.70 -24.91 8.07
N THR A 77 2.59 -24.22 8.34
CA THR A 77 1.24 -24.79 8.27
C THR A 77 0.89 -25.22 6.85
N ILE A 78 1.21 -24.40 5.84
CA ILE A 78 0.98 -24.72 4.42
C ILE A 78 2.15 -25.48 3.76
N GLU A 79 3.11 -25.97 4.56
CA GLU A 79 4.27 -26.76 4.10
C GLU A 79 5.06 -26.06 2.96
N GLU A 80 5.16 -24.73 3.07
CA GLU A 80 5.83 -23.81 2.13
C GLU A 80 5.36 -23.93 0.66
N LYS A 81 4.20 -24.56 0.44
CA LYS A 81 3.67 -24.84 -0.90
C LYS A 81 3.43 -23.55 -1.69
N SER A 82 4.00 -23.49 -2.89
CA SER A 82 3.91 -22.35 -3.82
C SER A 82 4.50 -21.03 -3.28
N LEU A 83 5.36 -21.09 -2.25
CA LEU A 83 6.09 -19.92 -1.76
C LEU A 83 7.42 -19.73 -2.49
N VAL A 84 7.94 -18.51 -2.46
CA VAL A 84 9.33 -18.21 -2.82
C VAL A 84 10.25 -18.88 -1.80
N GLU A 85 11.12 -19.82 -2.22
CA GLU A 85 12.00 -20.57 -1.31
C GLU A 85 13.17 -19.74 -0.74
N ASP A 86 13.83 -18.93 -1.58
CA ASP A 86 15.06 -18.19 -1.24
C ASP A 86 14.96 -16.70 -1.61
N GLY A 87 15.03 -15.83 -0.59
CA GLY A 87 15.26 -14.40 -0.75
C GLY A 87 14.10 -13.64 -1.40
N PHE A 88 14.42 -12.74 -2.32
CA PHE A 88 13.46 -12.03 -3.15
C PHE A 88 13.64 -12.45 -4.61
N ILE A 89 12.57 -12.92 -5.25
CA ILE A 89 12.55 -13.16 -6.70
C ILE A 89 11.92 -11.98 -7.44
N THR A 90 12.07 -11.95 -8.76
CA THR A 90 11.33 -11.02 -9.63
C THR A 90 10.59 -11.80 -10.70
N ILE A 91 9.30 -11.51 -10.87
CA ILE A 91 8.42 -12.12 -11.86
C ILE A 91 7.95 -11.08 -12.89
N ASP A 92 7.66 -11.53 -14.12
CA ASP A 92 7.12 -10.70 -15.21
C ASP A 92 5.58 -10.57 -15.13
N SER A 93 5.07 -10.36 -13.91
CA SER A 93 3.66 -10.16 -13.56
C SER A 93 3.57 -9.22 -12.35
N LEU A 94 2.38 -8.67 -12.08
CA LEU A 94 2.05 -8.00 -10.81
C LEU A 94 1.32 -8.93 -9.82
N GLU A 95 1.10 -10.18 -10.19
CA GLU A 95 0.36 -11.18 -9.42
C GLU A 95 1.26 -12.41 -9.18
N PRO A 96 1.61 -12.72 -7.91
CA PRO A 96 2.14 -14.02 -7.53
C PRO A 96 1.09 -15.11 -7.72
N GLU A 97 1.50 -16.28 -8.23
CA GLU A 97 0.61 -17.44 -8.39
C GLU A 97 0.60 -18.30 -7.13
N TYR A 98 -0.54 -18.35 -6.42
CA TYR A 98 -0.72 -19.16 -5.21
C TYR A 98 -1.90 -20.13 -5.35
N ASP A 99 -1.73 -21.36 -4.88
CA ASP A 99 -2.81 -22.36 -4.74
C ASP A 99 -3.62 -22.10 -3.46
N LEU A 100 -4.34 -20.95 -3.45
CA LEU A 100 -5.12 -20.48 -2.30
C LEU A 100 -6.13 -21.52 -1.77
N PRO A 101 -6.84 -22.31 -2.59
CA PRO A 101 -7.73 -23.36 -2.09
C PRO A 101 -6.99 -24.44 -1.29
N ALA A 102 -5.82 -24.89 -1.77
CA ALA A 102 -5.04 -25.86 -1.02
C ALA A 102 -4.36 -25.26 0.22
N MET A 103 -3.95 -23.98 0.18
CA MET A 103 -3.45 -23.27 1.36
C MET A 103 -4.52 -23.21 2.46
N GLN A 104 -5.77 -22.87 2.10
CA GLN A 104 -6.90 -22.88 3.02
C GLN A 104 -7.18 -24.29 3.57
N GLU A 105 -7.21 -25.33 2.72
CA GLU A 105 -7.43 -26.72 3.15
C GLU A 105 -6.36 -27.18 4.16
N MET A 106 -5.09 -26.88 3.89
CA MET A 106 -3.99 -27.19 4.82
C MET A 106 -4.10 -26.40 6.13
N TRP A 107 -4.48 -25.12 6.04
CA TRP A 107 -4.66 -24.25 7.21
C TRP A 107 -5.79 -24.76 8.12
N ASP A 108 -6.99 -25.01 7.57
CA ASP A 108 -8.17 -25.49 8.30
C ASP A 108 -7.94 -26.87 8.93
N SER A 109 -7.18 -27.74 8.23
CA SER A 109 -6.83 -29.08 8.77
C SER A 109 -5.98 -29.02 10.04
N LYS A 110 -5.28 -27.89 10.27
CA LYS A 110 -4.37 -27.66 11.41
C LYS A 110 -4.93 -26.63 12.41
N ASN A 111 -5.89 -25.78 12.01
CA ASN A 111 -6.46 -24.69 12.80
C ASN A 111 -8.00 -24.67 12.73
N LEU A 112 -8.67 -25.49 13.55
CA LEU A 112 -10.12 -25.76 13.42
C LEU A 112 -11.05 -24.56 13.64
N GLU A 113 -10.69 -23.63 14.53
CA GLU A 113 -11.52 -22.48 14.91
C GLU A 113 -10.83 -21.13 14.62
N PHE A 114 -9.58 -21.14 14.15
CA PHE A 114 -8.79 -19.92 13.91
C PHE A 114 -8.48 -19.77 12.42
N MET A 115 -9.14 -18.82 11.75
CA MET A 115 -8.97 -18.55 10.32
C MET A 115 -7.64 -17.84 9.95
N GLY A 116 -6.75 -17.59 10.92
CA GLY A 116 -5.53 -16.82 10.72
C GLY A 116 -5.74 -15.31 10.81
N TYR A 117 -4.73 -14.54 10.42
CA TYR A 117 -4.80 -13.07 10.37
C TYR A 117 -4.87 -12.54 8.92
N ASN A 118 -5.48 -11.37 8.75
CA ASN A 118 -5.66 -10.67 7.49
C ASN A 118 -4.84 -9.37 7.42
N CYS A 119 -4.97 -8.63 6.31
CA CYS A 119 -4.34 -7.33 6.06
C CYS A 119 -4.48 -6.32 7.22
N ARG A 120 -5.67 -6.18 7.79
CA ARG A 120 -5.98 -5.20 8.85
C ARG A 120 -5.33 -5.60 10.16
N ILE A 121 -5.52 -6.84 10.61
CA ILE A 121 -4.95 -7.35 11.87
C ILE A 121 -3.42 -7.27 11.81
N THR A 122 -2.80 -7.79 10.74
CA THR A 122 -1.34 -7.77 10.56
C THR A 122 -0.78 -6.35 10.51
N SER A 123 -1.41 -5.44 9.76
CA SER A 123 -0.93 -4.06 9.64
C SER A 123 -1.10 -3.27 10.93
N TYR A 124 -2.18 -3.50 11.69
CA TYR A 124 -2.37 -2.86 12.99
C TYR A 124 -1.41 -3.42 14.04
N ASP A 125 -1.14 -4.73 14.11
CA ASP A 125 -0.16 -5.28 15.07
C ASP A 125 1.25 -4.70 14.85
N LEU A 126 1.65 -4.52 13.58
CA LEU A 126 2.89 -3.84 13.19
C LEU A 126 2.92 -2.33 13.52
N MET A 127 1.78 -1.66 13.59
CA MET A 127 1.68 -0.20 13.67
C MET A 127 1.03 0.35 14.94
N LYS A 128 0.54 -0.49 15.85
CA LYS A 128 -0.17 -0.10 17.09
C LYS A 128 0.59 0.95 17.91
N ASP A 129 1.90 0.79 18.10
CA ASP A 129 2.76 1.73 18.82
C ASP A 129 3.11 3.02 18.03
N SER A 130 2.56 3.19 16.82
CA SER A 130 2.84 4.28 15.88
C SER A 130 1.59 4.90 15.25
N ILE A 131 0.42 4.53 15.75
CA ILE A 131 -0.86 5.20 15.51
C ILE A 131 -1.32 5.74 16.87
N SER A 132 -1.95 6.90 16.92
CA SER A 132 -2.53 7.46 18.13
C SER A 132 -3.98 7.84 17.88
N ILE A 133 -4.90 7.32 18.68
CA ILE A 133 -6.34 7.58 18.56
C ILE A 133 -6.81 8.28 19.83
N GLY A 134 -7.04 9.60 19.75
CA GLY A 134 -7.41 10.38 20.94
C GLY A 134 -8.88 10.27 21.34
N LYS A 135 -9.76 9.83 20.43
CA LYS A 135 -11.20 9.65 20.63
C LYS A 135 -11.71 8.41 19.89
N PRO A 136 -11.64 7.22 20.50
CA PRO A 136 -12.25 6.02 19.95
C PRO A 136 -13.75 6.22 19.62
N ASP A 137 -14.18 5.70 18.48
CA ASP A 137 -15.59 5.63 18.07
C ASP A 137 -15.79 4.40 17.18
N THR A 138 -16.46 3.39 17.73
CA THR A 138 -16.63 2.05 17.15
C THR A 138 -18.04 1.81 16.60
N LYS A 139 -18.91 2.83 16.53
CA LYS A 139 -20.33 2.68 16.12
C LYS A 139 -20.51 2.01 14.75
N ASN A 140 -19.57 2.24 13.84
CA ASN A 140 -19.62 1.78 12.46
C ASN A 140 -18.67 0.60 12.18
N SER A 141 -18.31 -0.17 13.22
CA SER A 141 -17.36 -1.30 13.13
C SER A 141 -17.97 -2.65 12.75
N SER A 142 -19.29 -2.72 12.47
CA SER A 142 -20.04 -3.98 12.32
C SER A 142 -19.56 -4.93 11.22
N TRP A 143 -18.81 -4.44 10.23
CA TRP A 143 -18.26 -5.27 9.15
C TRP A 143 -16.98 -6.03 9.54
N LEU A 144 -16.36 -5.66 10.67
CA LEU A 144 -15.15 -6.30 11.20
C LEU A 144 -15.43 -7.66 11.86
N ILE A 145 -16.59 -8.27 11.61
CA ILE A 145 -17.02 -9.52 12.26
C ILE A 145 -16.02 -10.67 12.06
N PHE A 146 -15.40 -10.78 10.89
CA PHE A 146 -14.35 -11.79 10.63
C PHE A 146 -13.01 -11.43 11.29
N ASP A 147 -12.72 -10.14 11.47
CA ASP A 147 -11.54 -9.70 12.21
C ASP A 147 -11.70 -9.97 13.71
N GLU A 148 -12.90 -9.71 14.26
CA GLU A 148 -13.26 -9.98 15.65
C GLU A 148 -13.27 -11.50 15.95
N ASP A 149 -13.85 -12.31 15.05
CA ASP A 149 -13.82 -13.78 15.15
C ASP A 149 -12.38 -14.34 15.08
N ALA A 150 -11.54 -13.83 14.17
CA ALA A 150 -10.13 -14.21 14.09
C ALA A 150 -9.32 -13.82 15.34
N LEU A 151 -9.66 -12.70 15.99
CA LEU A 151 -9.03 -12.24 17.23
C LEU A 151 -9.54 -12.99 18.47
N GLU A 152 -10.82 -13.35 18.52
CA GLU A 152 -11.43 -14.13 19.61
C GLU A 152 -10.90 -15.57 19.64
N ASN A 153 -10.83 -16.23 18.49
CA ASN A 153 -10.34 -17.61 18.36
C ASN A 153 -8.81 -17.71 18.26
N SER A 154 -8.08 -16.60 18.47
CA SER A 154 -6.65 -16.55 18.25
C SER A 154 -5.84 -17.36 19.29
N PRO A 155 -4.79 -18.11 18.90
CA PRO A 155 -3.97 -18.89 19.83
C PRO A 155 -3.14 -18.01 20.79
N LYS A 156 -2.98 -16.72 20.49
CA LYS A 156 -2.34 -15.71 21.36
C LYS A 156 -3.25 -14.47 21.48
N LYS A 157 -3.30 -13.86 22.68
CA LYS A 157 -4.02 -12.59 22.87
C LYS A 157 -3.21 -11.45 22.23
N LEU A 158 -3.51 -11.14 20.97
CA LEU A 158 -2.77 -10.17 20.17
C LEU A 158 -3.01 -8.72 20.64
N PHE A 159 -4.27 -8.38 20.95
CA PHE A 159 -4.68 -7.05 21.40
C PHE A 159 -5.28 -7.08 22.81
N ASN A 160 -5.02 -6.02 23.58
CA ASN A 160 -5.79 -5.70 24.79
C ASN A 160 -7.12 -5.00 24.43
N GLU A 161 -7.94 -4.68 25.44
CA GLU A 161 -9.28 -4.09 25.22
C GLU A 161 -9.20 -2.70 24.58
N ASP A 162 -8.29 -1.84 25.03
CA ASP A 162 -8.06 -0.51 24.46
C ASP A 162 -7.59 -0.62 22.99
N GLN A 163 -6.63 -1.50 22.71
CA GLN A 163 -6.11 -1.77 21.36
C GLN A 163 -7.19 -2.34 20.42
N LEU A 164 -8.13 -3.13 20.94
CA LEU A 164 -9.27 -3.61 20.16
C LEU A 164 -10.26 -2.47 19.85
N GLU A 165 -10.48 -1.55 20.78
CA GLU A 165 -11.30 -0.35 20.53
C GLU A 165 -10.65 0.59 19.50
N GLU A 166 -9.33 0.78 19.59
CA GLU A 166 -8.53 1.52 18.62
C GLU A 166 -8.55 0.88 17.23
N PHE A 167 -8.32 -0.43 17.14
CA PHE A 167 -8.46 -1.22 15.90
C PHE A 167 -9.84 -1.01 15.26
N LYS A 168 -10.92 -1.21 16.04
CA LYS A 168 -12.30 -1.02 15.57
C LYS A 168 -12.59 0.42 15.15
N THR A 169 -11.97 1.41 15.80
CA THR A 169 -12.12 2.83 15.45
C THR A 169 -11.45 3.15 14.11
N LEU A 170 -10.24 2.62 13.86
CA LEU A 170 -9.46 2.86 12.66
C LEU A 170 -10.13 2.28 11.40
N TYR A 171 -10.70 1.07 11.52
CA TYR A 171 -11.30 0.34 10.40
C TYR A 171 -12.84 0.45 10.30
N SER A 172 -13.49 1.26 11.15
CA SER A 172 -14.94 1.53 11.04
C SER A 172 -15.33 2.20 9.72
N PHE A 173 -16.54 1.93 9.22
CA PHE A 173 -17.07 2.62 8.03
C PHE A 173 -17.15 4.13 8.24
N ILE A 174 -16.84 4.87 7.17
CA ILE A 174 -16.89 6.34 7.13
C ILE A 174 -18.02 6.75 6.17
N PRO A 175 -19.10 7.41 6.64
CA PRO A 175 -20.17 7.89 5.78
C PRO A 175 -19.67 8.90 4.73
N THR A 176 -20.21 8.84 3.52
CA THR A 176 -19.87 9.73 2.40
C THR A 176 -21.08 9.99 1.50
N GLU A 177 -20.98 10.97 0.60
CA GLU A 177 -21.94 11.17 -0.48
C GLU A 177 -21.76 10.14 -1.61
N ASN A 178 -22.88 9.68 -2.21
CA ASN A 178 -22.89 8.82 -3.39
C ASN A 178 -22.42 9.59 -4.65
N THR A 179 -21.12 9.75 -4.81
CA THR A 179 -20.43 10.36 -5.95
C THR A 179 -19.29 9.48 -6.46
N LYS A 180 -18.83 9.71 -7.70
CA LYS A 180 -17.58 9.14 -8.23
C LYS A 180 -16.33 9.99 -7.90
N ASP A 181 -16.51 11.18 -7.34
CA ASP A 181 -15.43 12.14 -7.06
C ASP A 181 -14.65 11.76 -5.79
N ILE A 182 -13.49 11.10 -5.97
CA ILE A 182 -12.61 10.71 -4.87
C ILE A 182 -12.13 11.88 -4.00
N SER A 183 -12.15 13.13 -4.49
CA SER A 183 -11.74 14.28 -3.68
C SER A 183 -12.72 14.57 -2.54
N VAL A 184 -14.01 14.23 -2.74
CA VAL A 184 -15.04 14.26 -1.70
C VAL A 184 -14.76 13.16 -0.66
N HIS A 185 -14.45 11.94 -1.12
CA HIS A 185 -14.15 10.81 -0.23
C HIS A 185 -12.89 11.03 0.62
N VAL A 186 -11.80 11.50 0.02
CA VAL A 186 -10.55 11.86 0.72
C VAL A 186 -10.82 12.95 1.77
N LYS A 187 -11.64 13.96 1.44
CA LYS A 187 -12.04 14.99 2.42
C LYS A 187 -12.78 14.36 3.60
N ASN A 188 -13.76 13.48 3.35
CA ASN A 188 -14.59 12.88 4.39
C ASN A 188 -13.77 11.96 5.31
N ILE A 189 -12.84 11.16 4.77
CA ILE A 189 -11.89 10.37 5.56
C ILE A 189 -11.08 11.27 6.50
N LYS A 190 -10.53 12.37 5.97
CA LYS A 190 -9.73 13.31 6.77
C LYS A 190 -10.55 14.04 7.83
N GLU A 191 -11.83 14.31 7.59
CA GLU A 191 -12.72 14.90 8.59
C GLU A 191 -13.12 13.89 9.69
N ASP A 192 -13.44 12.65 9.33
CA ASP A 192 -13.74 11.56 10.28
C ASP A 192 -12.54 11.23 11.16
N TRP A 193 -11.37 10.92 10.58
CA TRP A 193 -10.16 10.59 11.30
C TRP A 193 -9.69 11.73 12.22
N LYS A 194 -9.84 12.98 11.78
CA LYS A 194 -9.58 14.16 12.62
C LYS A 194 -10.56 14.26 13.79
N SER A 195 -11.83 13.87 13.61
CA SER A 195 -12.83 13.88 14.69
C SER A 195 -12.53 12.85 15.78
N LYS A 196 -12.03 11.67 15.38
CA LYS A 196 -11.52 10.57 16.22
C LYS A 196 -10.10 10.84 16.76
N GLU A 197 -9.51 11.98 16.39
CA GLU A 197 -8.13 12.36 16.70
C GLU A 197 -7.06 11.33 16.31
N ILE A 198 -7.30 10.58 15.22
CA ILE A 198 -6.34 9.63 14.64
C ILE A 198 -5.14 10.42 14.09
N LYS A 199 -3.94 10.03 14.49
CA LYS A 199 -2.67 10.66 14.12
C LYS A 199 -1.61 9.60 13.82
N PHE A 200 -0.74 9.91 12.87
CA PHE A 200 0.39 9.07 12.45
C PHE A 200 1.70 9.81 12.73
N PRO A 201 2.32 9.63 13.91
CA PRO A 201 3.68 10.10 14.16
C PRO A 201 4.73 9.42 13.27
N ASN A 202 5.86 10.09 13.05
CA ASN A 202 7.03 9.53 12.33
C ASN A 202 6.78 9.09 10.87
N LYS A 203 5.88 9.79 10.14
CA LYS A 203 5.49 9.49 8.75
C LYS A 203 6.67 9.27 7.78
N ASP A 204 7.80 9.94 8.00
CA ASP A 204 9.01 9.82 7.15
C ASP A 204 9.68 8.43 7.22
N LYS A 205 9.36 7.62 8.24
CA LYS A 205 10.01 6.32 8.51
C LYS A 205 9.16 5.10 8.16
N LYS A 206 7.84 5.23 8.26
CA LYS A 206 6.87 4.20 7.94
C LYS A 206 5.47 4.79 7.83
N SER A 207 4.64 4.16 7.02
CA SER A 207 3.26 4.57 6.77
C SER A 207 2.34 3.35 6.73
N ILE A 208 1.08 3.52 7.11
CA ILE A 208 0.02 2.61 6.64
C ILE A 208 -0.36 3.00 5.21
N ILE A 209 -0.62 2.01 4.36
CA ILE A 209 -1.19 2.20 3.02
C ILE A 209 -2.56 1.56 3.00
N SER A 210 -3.60 2.36 2.78
CA SER A 210 -4.99 1.91 2.81
C SER A 210 -5.59 1.99 1.41
N VAL A 211 -6.15 0.88 0.91
CA VAL A 211 -6.98 0.89 -0.30
C VAL A 211 -8.43 1.07 0.15
N PHE A 212 -8.99 2.24 -0.12
CA PHE A 212 -10.37 2.56 0.18
C PHE A 212 -11.30 2.18 -0.97
N PHE A 213 -12.46 1.63 -0.61
CA PHE A 213 -13.58 1.35 -1.49
C PHE A 213 -14.79 2.19 -1.09
N HIS A 214 -15.67 2.45 -2.05
CA HIS A 214 -16.96 3.12 -1.87
C HIS A 214 -18.07 2.13 -2.22
N ASP A 215 -19.01 1.88 -1.30
CA ASP A 215 -20.20 1.04 -1.53
C ASP A 215 -21.44 1.85 -1.99
N GLU A 216 -22.48 1.15 -2.44
CA GLU A 216 -23.71 1.80 -2.92
C GLU A 216 -24.56 2.42 -1.78
N GLU A 217 -24.30 2.05 -0.52
CA GLU A 217 -25.02 2.55 0.65
C GLU A 217 -24.45 3.90 1.15
N GLY A 218 -23.34 4.37 0.57
CA GLY A 218 -22.72 5.64 0.89
C GLY A 218 -21.70 5.56 2.02
N TYR A 219 -20.96 4.45 2.11
CA TYR A 219 -19.84 4.32 3.04
C TYR A 219 -18.50 4.09 2.32
N LEU A 220 -17.44 4.50 3.00
CA LEU A 220 -16.06 4.21 2.68
C LEU A 220 -15.50 3.18 3.67
N PHE A 221 -14.77 2.19 3.17
CA PHE A 221 -14.08 1.19 3.98
C PHE A 221 -12.70 0.82 3.40
N ILE A 222 -11.83 0.33 4.27
CA ILE A 222 -10.47 -0.09 3.93
C ILE A 222 -10.53 -1.56 3.49
N GLY A 223 -10.65 -1.80 2.19
CA GLY A 223 -10.70 -3.15 1.63
C GLY A 223 -9.36 -3.89 1.69
N HIS A 224 -8.24 -3.15 1.64
CA HIS A 224 -6.90 -3.69 1.85
C HIS A 224 -5.99 -2.72 2.62
N MET A 225 -5.01 -3.27 3.35
CA MET A 225 -3.96 -2.50 4.01
C MET A 225 -2.62 -3.25 4.03
N GLY A 226 -1.53 -2.48 3.96
CA GLY A 226 -0.19 -2.94 4.31
C GLY A 226 0.65 -1.83 4.96
N VAL A 227 1.88 -2.16 5.36
CA VAL A 227 2.84 -1.24 5.98
C VAL A 227 3.96 -0.93 5.00
N LEU A 228 4.16 0.35 4.70
CA LEU A 228 5.24 0.84 3.84
C LEU A 228 6.42 1.32 4.67
N ILE A 229 7.64 0.88 4.32
CA ILE A 229 8.89 1.29 4.94
C ILE A 229 9.86 1.78 3.84
N PRO A 230 10.22 3.08 3.81
CA PRO A 230 11.33 3.57 3.00
C PRO A 230 12.67 2.97 3.48
N THR A 231 13.50 2.51 2.54
CA THR A 231 14.81 1.92 2.81
C THR A 231 15.95 2.92 2.63
N GLU A 232 17.13 2.62 3.20
CA GLU A 232 18.31 3.51 3.18
C GLU A 232 18.83 3.82 1.76
N ASP A 233 18.52 2.98 0.78
CA ASP A 233 18.87 3.14 -0.64
C ASP A 233 17.79 3.87 -1.46
N GLY A 234 16.72 4.35 -0.83
CA GLY A 234 15.64 5.12 -1.46
C GLY A 234 14.53 4.29 -2.10
N LYS A 235 14.59 2.96 -2.00
CA LYS A 235 13.47 2.06 -2.35
C LYS A 235 12.40 2.05 -1.24
N LEU A 236 11.35 1.27 -1.47
CA LEU A 236 10.28 1.01 -0.51
C LEU A 236 10.11 -0.50 -0.32
N LEU A 237 9.97 -0.93 0.93
CA LEU A 237 9.47 -2.25 1.31
C LEU A 237 8.00 -2.11 1.70
N PHE A 238 7.13 -2.89 1.07
CA PHE A 238 5.71 -2.99 1.41
C PHE A 238 5.45 -4.36 2.03
N ILE A 239 5.03 -4.37 3.29
CA ILE A 239 4.76 -5.57 4.08
C ILE A 239 3.25 -5.76 4.15
N GLU A 240 2.76 -6.93 3.74
CA GLU A 240 1.31 -7.17 3.67
C GLU A 240 0.92 -8.64 3.85
N LYS A 241 -0.38 -8.83 4.09
CA LYS A 241 -1.08 -10.10 4.17
C LYS A 241 -2.38 -9.96 3.39
N LEU A 242 -2.43 -10.43 2.13
CA LEU A 242 -3.51 -10.07 1.19
C LEU A 242 -4.92 -10.48 1.67
N SER A 243 -5.02 -11.61 2.36
CA SER A 243 -6.27 -12.16 2.91
C SER A 243 -5.95 -13.14 4.04
N PHE A 244 -6.94 -13.83 4.58
CA PHE A 244 -6.73 -14.92 5.54
C PHE A 244 -5.97 -16.10 4.92
N GLN A 245 -6.37 -16.52 3.71
CA GLN A 245 -5.80 -17.67 2.99
C GLN A 245 -4.51 -17.38 2.22
N ALA A 246 -4.22 -16.12 1.88
CA ALA A 246 -3.02 -15.77 1.14
C ALA A 246 -1.80 -15.70 2.07
N PRO A 247 -0.59 -16.03 1.59
CA PRO A 247 0.62 -15.95 2.40
C PRO A 247 0.97 -14.50 2.77
N TYR A 248 1.79 -14.37 3.81
CA TYR A 248 2.50 -13.13 4.06
C TYR A 248 3.48 -12.87 2.92
N GLN A 249 3.65 -11.60 2.56
CA GLN A 249 4.66 -11.22 1.59
C GLN A 249 5.26 -9.84 1.89
N VAL A 250 6.46 -9.64 1.36
CA VAL A 250 7.10 -8.33 1.31
C VAL A 250 7.48 -8.02 -0.12
N VAL A 251 7.06 -6.87 -0.62
CA VAL A 251 7.27 -6.42 -1.99
C VAL A 251 8.24 -5.24 -2.01
N LYS A 252 9.14 -5.19 -3.00
CA LYS A 252 10.09 -4.09 -3.22
C LYS A 252 9.61 -3.20 -4.37
N PHE A 253 9.52 -1.89 -4.11
CA PHE A 253 9.16 -0.87 -5.08
C PHE A 253 10.26 0.20 -5.19
N ASP A 254 10.44 0.78 -6.38
CA ASP A 254 11.38 1.88 -6.58
C ASP A 254 10.81 3.24 -6.14
N ASN A 255 9.47 3.37 -6.09
CA ASN A 255 8.77 4.61 -5.78
C ASN A 255 7.28 4.33 -5.44
N ARG A 256 6.49 5.38 -5.15
CA ARG A 256 5.07 5.28 -4.78
C ARG A 256 4.13 5.04 -5.96
N THR A 257 4.49 5.45 -7.18
CA THR A 257 3.76 5.11 -8.41
C THR A 257 3.84 3.60 -8.69
N ASP A 258 4.99 2.98 -8.46
CA ASP A 258 5.20 1.53 -8.54
C ASP A 258 4.28 0.75 -7.57
N LEU A 259 4.13 1.24 -6.34
CA LEU A 259 3.20 0.72 -5.32
C LEU A 259 1.73 0.93 -5.74
N ASN A 260 1.42 2.12 -6.28
CA ASN A 260 0.09 2.41 -6.81
C ASN A 260 -0.30 1.41 -7.90
N ASP A 261 0.55 1.20 -8.90
CA ASP A 261 0.27 0.29 -10.02
C ASP A 261 0.03 -1.14 -9.55
N TYR A 262 0.81 -1.60 -8.57
CA TYR A 262 0.59 -2.90 -7.95
C TYR A 262 -0.81 -3.00 -7.31
N LEU A 263 -1.16 -2.04 -6.45
CA LEU A 263 -2.45 -2.04 -5.75
C LEU A 263 -3.64 -1.80 -6.69
N MET A 264 -3.52 -0.93 -7.68
CA MET A 264 -4.60 -0.66 -8.65
C MET A 264 -4.76 -1.79 -9.67
N ASN A 265 -3.71 -2.58 -9.96
CA ASN A 265 -3.86 -3.84 -10.69
C ASN A 265 -4.74 -4.84 -9.92
N GLN A 266 -4.61 -4.92 -8.60
CA GLN A 266 -5.42 -5.83 -7.77
C GLN A 266 -6.87 -5.34 -7.58
N TYR A 267 -7.06 -4.02 -7.37
CA TYR A 267 -8.32 -3.50 -6.83
C TYR A 267 -9.13 -2.64 -7.81
N ASP A 268 -8.50 -1.86 -8.70
CA ASP A 268 -9.21 -1.12 -9.76
C ASP A 268 -9.42 -2.04 -10.98
N VAL A 269 -10.31 -3.02 -10.82
CA VAL A 269 -10.61 -4.09 -11.80
C VAL A 269 -12.09 -4.18 -12.19
N SER A 270 -12.97 -3.46 -11.48
CA SER A 270 -14.42 -3.45 -11.72
C SER A 270 -14.81 -2.38 -12.74
N TRP A 271 -15.74 -2.72 -13.63
CA TRP A 271 -16.18 -1.88 -14.76
C TRP A 271 -17.56 -1.29 -14.48
N ASP A 272 -17.81 -0.07 -14.98
CA ASP A 272 -19.12 0.64 -14.96
C ASP A 272 -19.86 0.60 -13.60
N GLN A 273 -19.11 0.70 -12.49
CA GLN A 273 -19.70 0.77 -11.16
C GLN A 273 -20.39 2.13 -10.93
N PRO A 274 -21.48 2.19 -10.16
CA PRO A 274 -22.11 3.47 -9.80
C PRO A 274 -21.32 4.24 -8.73
N THR A 275 -20.46 3.56 -7.99
CA THR A 275 -19.59 4.10 -6.95
C THR A 275 -18.27 4.64 -7.51
N ALA A 276 -17.48 5.30 -6.66
CA ALA A 276 -16.14 5.72 -7.02
C ALA A 276 -15.20 4.51 -7.18
N LYS A 277 -14.21 4.65 -8.07
CA LYS A 277 -13.09 3.71 -8.16
C LYS A 277 -12.32 3.63 -6.83
N PRO A 278 -11.68 2.50 -6.52
CA PRO A 278 -10.81 2.39 -5.36
C PRO A 278 -9.68 3.42 -5.42
N PHE A 279 -9.28 3.95 -4.26
CA PHE A 279 -8.21 4.93 -4.15
C PHE A 279 -7.32 4.65 -2.96
N ILE A 280 -6.07 5.10 -3.02
CA ILE A 280 -5.03 4.73 -2.06
C ILE A 280 -4.68 5.93 -1.18
N MET A 281 -4.75 5.74 0.13
CA MET A 281 -4.28 6.69 1.13
C MET A 281 -2.95 6.21 1.72
N GLU A 282 -1.97 7.10 1.85
CA GLU A 282 -0.79 6.91 2.69
C GLU A 282 -0.99 7.69 3.99
N ASN A 283 -1.18 6.97 5.09
CA ASN A 283 -1.68 7.55 6.33
C ASN A 283 -2.97 8.36 6.07
N ASP A 284 -3.00 9.63 6.48
CA ASP A 284 -4.08 10.62 6.40
C ASP A 284 -4.08 11.47 5.10
N GLU A 285 -3.27 11.11 4.10
CA GLU A 285 -3.19 11.81 2.81
C GLU A 285 -3.40 10.86 1.62
N LEU A 286 -3.87 11.38 0.49
CA LEU A 286 -3.92 10.61 -0.76
C LEU A 286 -2.48 10.26 -1.18
N LEU A 287 -2.25 9.02 -1.63
CA LEU A 287 -0.93 8.54 -2.02
C LEU A 287 -0.29 9.44 -3.09
N GLU A 288 0.96 9.86 -2.87
CA GLU A 288 1.72 10.61 -3.86
C GLU A 288 1.92 9.77 -5.13
N GLY A 289 1.54 10.30 -6.28
CA GLY A 289 1.58 9.57 -7.55
C GLY A 289 0.35 8.69 -7.81
N TYR A 290 -0.71 8.79 -7.00
CA TYR A 290 -1.97 8.07 -7.24
C TYR A 290 -2.47 8.21 -8.69
N ARG A 291 -2.80 7.07 -9.30
CA ARG A 291 -3.38 6.99 -10.65
C ARG A 291 -4.24 5.73 -10.77
N GLU A 292 -5.38 5.84 -11.45
CA GLU A 292 -6.23 4.69 -11.80
C GLU A 292 -5.46 3.64 -12.63
N ASN A 293 -5.95 2.40 -12.61
CA ASN A 293 -5.44 1.33 -13.46
C ASN A 293 -5.72 1.67 -14.94
N PRO A 294 -4.68 1.88 -15.78
CA PRO A 294 -4.86 2.24 -17.18
C PRO A 294 -5.46 1.11 -18.02
N ASN A 295 -5.44 -0.13 -17.50
CA ASN A 295 -6.09 -1.29 -18.13
C ASN A 295 -7.58 -1.40 -17.74
N ASN A 296 -8.05 -0.65 -16.74
CA ASN A 296 -9.47 -0.53 -16.37
C ASN A 296 -10.02 0.85 -16.80
N SER A 297 -9.84 1.20 -18.08
CA SER A 297 -10.33 2.47 -18.62
C SER A 297 -11.80 2.35 -19.05
N GLU A 298 -12.67 3.29 -18.65
CA GLU A 298 -14.10 3.30 -19.06
C GLU A 298 -14.31 3.38 -20.60
N SER A 299 -13.24 3.53 -21.39
CA SER A 299 -13.28 3.81 -22.84
C SER A 299 -13.39 2.61 -23.79
N ASP A 300 -13.30 1.35 -23.32
CA ASP A 300 -13.40 0.16 -24.20
C ASP A 300 -14.85 -0.25 -24.53
N SER A 301 -15.83 0.58 -24.15
CA SER A 301 -17.27 0.39 -24.37
C SER A 301 -17.83 1.23 -25.55
N LYS A 302 -17.20 1.16 -26.73
CA LYS A 302 -17.67 1.81 -27.98
C LYS A 302 -17.78 0.88 -29.17
#